data_AF-A0A523TGK5-F1
#
_entry.id   AF-A0A523TGK5-F1
#
_cell.length_a   1.000
_cell.length_b   1.000
_cell.length_c   1.000
_cell.angle_alpha   90.00
_cell.angle_beta   90.00
_cell.angle_gamma   90.00
#
_symmetry.space_group_name_H-M   'P 1'
#
loop_
_entity.id
_entity.type
_entity.pdbx_description
1 polymer ?
#
loop_
_entity_poly.entity_id
_entity_poly.type
_entity_poly.pdbx_seq_one_letter_code
_entity_poly.pdbx_strand_id
1 'polypeptide(L)'
;MGDPRKIRKKYKTPRHPFDRLRIDHDIQIVGKYGLRNKKAVWKHSTMLRNFRGNARKLLSLDDEDRKVGEQELLGRLQRMGLVSKKATLDDVLSLQVETFLERRLQTLVFKKGLATTPHHARQMIVHGHILIGDRIAKSPSYLVSPTEESLLTFIPTSPYRKSSHKALPANVFKGKKSADDRRGGRRRGPPSRDRPKRRGAPPVKKEAPKPKPKEEEAPLLKVDEKAKEIKEIAEKAEKVVPKKLKDEL
;
A
#
# COMPACT_ATOMS: atom_id res chain seq x y z
N MET A 1 26.62 35.52 25.74
CA MET A 1 25.71 34.35 25.57
C MET A 1 25.58 34.09 24.08
N GLY A 2 25.86 32.87 23.60
CA GLY A 2 25.81 32.54 22.17
C GLY A 2 24.37 32.39 21.63
N ASP A 3 24.25 32.14 20.32
CA ASP A 3 22.95 31.98 19.66
C ASP A 3 22.25 30.65 20.04
N PRO A 4 20.95 30.67 20.39
CA PRO A 4 20.21 29.46 20.71
C PRO A 4 19.89 28.61 19.47
N ARG A 5 19.84 27.28 19.64
CA ARG A 5 19.53 26.33 18.55
C ARG A 5 18.08 26.44 18.10
N LYS A 6 17.87 26.87 16.84
CA LYS A 6 16.53 26.94 16.21
C LYS A 6 16.03 25.58 15.70
N ILE A 7 14.73 25.31 15.82
CA ILE A 7 14.08 24.08 15.32
C ILE A 7 14.08 24.08 13.79
N ARG A 8 14.72 23.06 13.19
CA ARG A 8 14.80 22.90 11.72
C ARG A 8 13.76 21.91 11.19
N LYS A 9 13.32 22.14 9.95
CA LYS A 9 12.42 21.23 9.21
C LYS A 9 13.08 19.86 9.03
N LYS A 10 12.29 18.79 9.14
CA LYS A 10 12.72 17.39 8.95
C LYS A 10 12.59 16.88 7.50
N TYR A 11 12.34 17.78 6.56
CA TYR A 11 12.18 17.48 5.13
C TYR A 11 12.92 18.55 4.33
N LYS A 12 13.46 18.16 3.18
CA LYS A 12 13.99 19.06 2.17
C LYS A 12 13.03 19.12 1.00
N THR A 13 12.80 20.33 0.48
CA THR A 13 12.05 20.52 -0.76
C THR A 13 12.90 20.13 -1.97
N PRO A 14 12.27 19.77 -3.10
CA PRO A 14 12.96 19.61 -4.37
C PRO A 14 13.75 20.87 -4.74
N ARG A 15 14.88 20.70 -5.44
CA ARG A 15 15.67 21.83 -5.94
C ARG A 15 14.94 22.56 -7.07
N HIS A 16 14.36 21.80 -8.00
CA HIS A 16 13.56 22.34 -9.10
C HIS A 16 12.06 22.04 -8.85
N PRO A 17 11.19 23.06 -8.76
CA PRO A 17 9.77 22.85 -8.51
C PRO A 17 9.05 22.11 -9.64
N PHE A 18 9.26 22.52 -10.89
CA PHE A 18 8.52 22.04 -12.07
C PHE A 18 9.35 21.04 -12.88
N ASP A 19 9.62 19.89 -12.27
CA ASP A 19 10.23 18.75 -12.95
C ASP A 19 9.16 17.68 -13.18
N ARG A 20 8.84 17.41 -14.45
CA ARG A 20 7.74 16.53 -14.85
C ARG A 20 7.93 15.11 -14.32
N LEU A 21 9.10 14.52 -14.53
CA LEU A 21 9.40 13.14 -14.12
C LEU A 21 9.22 12.95 -12.61
N ARG A 22 9.75 13.91 -11.84
CA ARG A 22 9.61 13.92 -10.38
C ARG A 22 8.15 14.11 -9.95
N ILE A 23 7.42 15.02 -10.59
CA ILE A 23 6.02 15.30 -10.26
C ILE A 23 5.15 14.07 -10.51
N ASP A 24 5.33 13.41 -11.64
CA ASP A 24 4.59 12.20 -12.03
C ASP A 24 4.86 11.07 -11.05
N HIS A 25 6.14 10.83 -10.72
CA HIS A 25 6.55 9.85 -9.72
C HIS A 25 5.96 10.14 -8.31
N ASP A 26 6.04 11.40 -7.85
CA ASP A 26 5.45 11.82 -6.58
C ASP A 26 3.92 11.59 -6.56
N ILE A 27 3.22 11.85 -7.66
CA ILE A 27 1.77 11.65 -7.78
C ILE A 27 1.44 10.16 -7.72
N GLN A 28 2.20 9.31 -8.43
CA GLN A 28 2.03 7.86 -8.38
C GLN A 28 2.18 7.32 -6.95
N ILE A 29 3.22 7.74 -6.23
CA ILE A 29 3.44 7.37 -4.82
C ILE A 29 2.29 7.85 -3.93
N VAL A 30 1.86 9.10 -4.11
CA VAL A 30 0.78 9.70 -3.33
C VAL A 30 -0.53 8.93 -3.53
N GLY A 31 -0.85 8.57 -4.78
CA GLY A 31 -2.02 7.76 -5.13
C GLY A 31 -1.93 6.35 -4.54
N LYS A 32 -0.82 5.65 -4.77
CA LYS A 32 -0.61 4.26 -4.32
C LYS A 32 -0.76 4.09 -2.81
N TYR A 33 -0.20 5.01 -2.02
CA TYR A 33 -0.21 4.91 -0.55
C TYR A 33 -1.25 5.80 0.14
N GLY A 34 -2.12 6.50 -0.62
CA GLY A 34 -3.17 7.37 -0.08
C GLY A 34 -2.62 8.49 0.82
N LEU A 35 -1.55 9.16 0.37
CA LEU A 35 -0.91 10.24 1.12
C LEU A 35 -1.69 11.55 0.96
N ARG A 36 -1.74 12.37 2.01
CA ARG A 36 -2.46 13.67 1.94
C ARG A 36 -1.70 14.73 1.14
N ASN A 37 -0.37 14.83 1.35
CA ASN A 37 0.47 15.88 0.78
C ASN A 37 1.80 15.30 0.28
N LYS A 38 2.39 15.87 -0.77
CA LYS A 38 3.76 15.56 -1.26
C LYS A 38 4.84 15.75 -0.19
N LYS A 39 4.60 16.63 0.79
CA LYS A 39 5.46 16.79 1.98
C LYS A 39 5.71 15.48 2.73
N ALA A 40 4.77 14.52 2.71
CA ALA A 40 4.99 13.21 3.30
C ALA A 40 6.05 12.41 2.52
N VAL A 41 5.99 12.42 1.19
CA VAL A 41 7.01 11.82 0.32
C VAL A 41 8.36 12.45 0.63
N TRP A 42 8.45 13.79 0.65
CA TRP A 42 9.71 14.49 0.91
C TRP A 42 10.30 14.20 2.29
N LYS A 43 9.49 13.97 3.32
CA LYS A 43 9.97 13.54 4.65
C LYS A 43 10.66 12.18 4.55
N HIS A 44 10.06 11.20 3.89
CA HIS A 44 10.65 9.87 3.73
C HIS A 44 11.85 9.88 2.79
N SER A 45 11.81 10.65 1.70
CA SER A 45 12.99 10.85 0.83
C SER A 45 14.16 11.50 1.58
N THR A 46 13.87 12.46 2.46
CA THR A 46 14.92 13.09 3.30
C THR A 46 15.48 12.11 4.32
N MET A 47 14.62 11.26 4.91
CA MET A 47 15.03 10.20 5.82
C MET A 47 15.94 9.18 5.11
N LEU A 48 15.54 8.69 3.94
CA LEU A 48 16.36 7.82 3.09
C LEU A 48 17.69 8.47 2.74
N ARG A 49 17.69 9.75 2.36
CA ARG A 49 18.91 10.52 2.06
C ARG A 49 19.87 10.58 3.24
N ASN A 50 19.36 10.70 4.46
CA ASN A 50 20.19 10.71 5.66
C ASN A 50 20.81 9.32 5.90
N PHE A 51 20.05 8.23 5.76
CA PHE A 51 20.58 6.87 5.89
C PHE A 51 21.64 6.57 4.83
N ARG A 52 21.40 6.90 3.56
CA ARG A 52 22.40 6.76 2.48
C ARG A 52 23.60 7.70 2.65
N GLY A 53 23.39 8.85 3.29
CA GLY A 53 24.46 9.77 3.67
C GLY A 53 25.36 9.18 4.74
N ASN A 54 24.79 8.52 5.74
CA ASN A 54 25.54 7.83 6.78
C ASN A 54 26.28 6.60 6.22
N ALA A 55 25.61 5.76 5.43
CA ALA A 55 26.23 4.60 4.78
C ALA A 55 27.46 4.99 3.95
N ARG A 56 27.36 6.04 3.12
CA ARG A 56 28.49 6.53 2.33
C ARG A 56 29.66 7.04 3.18
N LYS A 57 29.39 7.61 4.36
CA LYS A 57 30.46 8.04 5.27
C LYS A 57 31.20 6.83 5.87
N LEU A 58 30.45 5.80 6.27
CA LEU A 58 31.00 4.57 6.84
C LEU A 58 31.90 3.82 5.86
N LEU A 59 31.57 3.83 4.56
CA LEU A 59 32.42 3.25 3.51
C LEU A 59 33.79 3.93 3.37
N SER A 60 33.94 5.16 3.86
CA SER A 60 35.20 5.91 3.77
C SER A 60 36.03 5.87 5.06
N LEU A 61 35.50 5.29 6.14
CA LEU A 61 36.18 5.17 7.43
C LEU A 61 37.04 3.90 7.49
N ASP A 62 37.97 3.85 8.45
CA ASP A 62 38.81 2.68 8.73
C ASP A 62 37.97 1.48 9.22
N ASP A 63 38.50 0.27 9.09
CA ASP A 63 37.73 -0.97 9.28
C ASP A 63 37.17 -1.16 10.69
N GLU A 64 37.86 -0.69 11.73
CA GLU A 64 37.40 -0.80 13.12
C GLU A 64 36.20 0.11 13.40
N ASP A 65 36.32 1.39 13.05
CA ASP A 65 35.22 2.37 13.18
C ASP A 65 34.05 2.03 12.26
N ARG A 66 34.35 1.48 11.07
CA ARG A 66 33.34 1.03 10.11
C ARG A 66 32.48 -0.07 10.72
N LYS A 67 33.06 -1.11 11.32
CA LYS A 67 32.28 -2.22 11.93
C LYS A 67 31.32 -1.71 13.01
N VAL A 68 31.76 -0.80 13.87
CA VAL A 68 30.92 -0.23 14.93
C VAL A 68 29.76 0.57 14.31
N GLY A 69 30.06 1.48 13.39
CA GLY A 69 29.04 2.29 12.73
C GLY A 69 28.07 1.49 11.85
N GLU A 70 28.55 0.42 11.22
CA GLU A 70 27.74 -0.53 10.46
C GLU A 70 26.72 -1.24 11.35
N GLN A 71 27.16 -1.79 12.48
CA GLN A 71 26.29 -2.48 13.43
C GLN A 71 25.20 -1.55 13.97
N GLU A 72 25.54 -0.29 14.28
CA GLU A 72 24.55 0.70 14.73
C GLU A 72 23.54 1.07 13.64
N LEU A 73 24.02 1.32 12.42
CA LEU A 73 23.18 1.72 11.29
C LEU A 73 22.24 0.58 10.89
N LEU A 74 22.77 -0.62 10.69
CA LEU A 74 22.02 -1.82 10.33
C LEU A 74 21.08 -2.23 11.47
N GLY A 75 21.55 -2.22 12.71
CA GLY A 75 20.72 -2.50 13.89
C GLY A 75 19.50 -1.58 13.97
N ARG A 76 19.67 -0.29 13.66
CA ARG A 76 18.55 0.66 13.60
C ARG A 76 17.59 0.35 12.45
N LEU A 77 18.09 0.05 11.25
CA LEU A 77 17.25 -0.28 10.08
C LEU A 77 16.48 -1.59 10.26
N GLN A 78 17.09 -2.59 10.89
CA GLN A 78 16.47 -3.86 11.24
C GLN A 78 15.36 -3.68 12.29
N ARG A 79 15.58 -2.87 13.34
CA ARG A 79 14.52 -2.53 14.31
C ARG A 79 13.31 -1.87 13.65
N MET A 80 13.53 -1.04 12.62
CA MET A 80 12.46 -0.43 11.83
C MET A 80 11.82 -1.38 10.80
N GLY A 81 12.41 -2.55 10.56
CA GLY A 81 11.90 -3.54 9.60
C GLY A 81 12.10 -3.17 8.14
N LEU A 82 13.12 -2.36 7.83
CA LEU A 82 13.39 -1.89 6.46
C LEU A 82 14.34 -2.82 5.72
N VAL A 83 15.12 -3.61 6.46
CA VAL A 83 16.27 -4.36 5.98
C VAL A 83 16.31 -5.72 6.71
N SER A 84 16.76 -6.77 6.02
CA SER A 84 16.91 -8.11 6.59
C SER A 84 18.07 -8.22 7.58
N LYS A 85 18.07 -9.27 8.42
CA LYS A 85 19.11 -9.48 9.45
C LYS A 85 20.53 -9.66 8.88
N LYS A 86 20.65 -10.14 7.64
CA LYS A 86 21.92 -10.43 6.95
C LYS A 86 22.35 -9.34 5.95
N ALA A 87 21.74 -8.16 6.02
CA ALA A 87 21.98 -7.15 5.02
C ALA A 87 23.32 -6.44 5.19
N THR A 88 23.85 -5.94 4.08
CA THR A 88 25.11 -5.21 4.00
C THR A 88 24.86 -3.70 3.82
N LEU A 89 25.93 -2.89 3.81
CA LEU A 89 25.83 -1.46 3.53
C LEU A 89 25.30 -1.16 2.11
N ASP A 90 25.61 -2.02 1.13
CA ASP A 90 25.16 -1.84 -0.25
C ASP A 90 23.64 -1.96 -0.35
N ASP A 91 23.02 -2.83 0.44
CA ASP A 91 21.57 -2.94 0.52
C ASP A 91 20.95 -1.60 0.98
N VAL A 92 21.57 -0.91 1.93
CA VAL A 92 21.12 0.41 2.41
C VAL A 92 21.20 1.45 1.28
N LEU A 93 22.19 1.34 0.40
CA LEU A 93 22.32 2.19 -0.78
C LEU A 93 21.29 1.85 -1.87
N SER A 94 20.81 0.61 -1.95
CA SER A 94 19.76 0.23 -2.91
C SER A 94 18.35 0.61 -2.46
N LEU A 95 18.13 0.93 -1.18
CA LEU A 95 16.81 1.26 -0.63
C LEU A 95 16.10 2.40 -1.38
N GLN A 96 14.81 2.18 -1.60
CA GLN A 96 13.89 3.14 -2.20
C GLN A 96 12.98 3.81 -1.15
N VAL A 97 12.12 4.74 -1.57
CA VAL A 97 11.23 5.49 -0.65
C VAL A 97 10.02 4.65 -0.25
N GLU A 98 9.61 3.76 -1.15
CA GLU A 98 8.50 2.82 -1.06
C GLU A 98 8.64 1.92 0.17
N THR A 99 9.86 1.43 0.46
CA THR A 99 10.14 0.57 1.61
C THR A 99 9.73 1.25 2.93
N PHE A 100 9.99 2.55 3.07
CA PHE A 100 9.57 3.33 4.23
C PHE A 100 8.05 3.54 4.28
N LEU A 101 7.43 3.74 3.11
CA LEU A 101 5.98 3.94 3.02
C LEU A 101 5.22 2.65 3.33
N GLU A 102 5.78 1.49 3.00
CA GLU A 102 5.20 0.19 3.30
C GLU A 102 5.22 -0.18 4.78
N ARG A 103 6.16 0.37 5.56
CA ARG A 103 6.24 0.20 7.02
C ARG A 103 5.33 1.15 7.80
N ARG A 104 4.60 2.04 7.14
CA ARG A 104 3.70 2.98 7.83
C ARG A 104 2.48 2.26 8.39
N LEU A 105 1.99 2.73 9.53
CA LEU A 105 0.78 2.20 10.15
C LEU A 105 -0.41 2.19 9.19
N GLN A 106 -0.60 3.26 8.40
CA GLN A 106 -1.69 3.35 7.42
C GLN A 106 -1.64 2.23 6.38
N THR A 107 -0.46 1.92 5.84
CA THR A 107 -0.29 0.92 4.78
C THR A 107 -0.32 -0.49 5.33
N LEU A 108 0.24 -0.72 6.53
CA LEU A 108 0.15 -2.00 7.23
C LEU A 108 -1.29 -2.37 7.61
N VAL A 109 -2.08 -1.42 8.09
CA VAL A 109 -3.50 -1.63 8.41
C VAL A 109 -4.29 -2.03 7.15
N PHE A 110 -3.99 -1.42 6.02
CA PHE A 110 -4.56 -1.80 4.72
C PHE A 110 -4.09 -3.18 4.26
N LYS A 111 -2.77 -3.47 4.31
CA LYS A 111 -2.20 -4.78 3.93
C LYS A 111 -2.72 -5.92 4.80
N LYS A 112 -2.95 -5.69 6.10
CA LYS A 112 -3.57 -6.65 7.03
C LYS A 112 -5.06 -6.86 6.80
N GLY A 113 -5.68 -6.11 5.89
CA GLY A 113 -7.09 -6.20 5.59
C GLY A 113 -7.99 -5.62 6.68
N LEU A 114 -7.46 -4.90 7.67
CA LEU A 114 -8.31 -4.21 8.67
C LEU A 114 -9.15 -3.10 8.00
N ALA A 115 -8.66 -2.54 6.89
CA ALA A 115 -9.32 -1.51 6.10
C ALA A 115 -9.48 -1.95 4.64
N THR A 116 -10.56 -1.49 4.00
CA THR A 116 -10.80 -1.70 2.56
C THR A 116 -9.92 -0.85 1.65
N THR A 117 -9.57 0.37 2.08
CA THR A 117 -8.76 1.32 1.30
C THR A 117 -7.72 2.01 2.18
N PRO A 118 -6.62 2.55 1.62
CA PRO A 118 -5.64 3.33 2.38
C PRO A 118 -6.25 4.56 3.05
N HIS A 119 -7.26 5.18 2.44
CA HIS A 119 -7.97 6.32 3.01
C HIS A 119 -8.86 5.90 4.19
N HIS A 120 -9.55 4.76 4.07
CA HIS A 120 -10.31 4.19 5.18
C HIS A 120 -9.41 3.81 6.36
N ALA A 121 -8.23 3.22 6.09
CA ALA A 121 -7.23 2.94 7.12
C ALA A 121 -6.83 4.22 7.88
N ARG A 122 -6.60 5.33 7.15
CA ARG A 122 -6.28 6.62 7.76
C ARG A 122 -7.39 7.12 8.68
N GLN A 123 -8.65 7.02 8.26
CA GLN A 123 -9.80 7.45 9.06
C GLN A 123 -9.88 6.67 10.37
N MET A 124 -9.77 5.35 10.31
CA MET A 124 -9.79 4.50 11.50
C MET A 124 -8.65 4.80 12.47
N ILE A 125 -7.46 5.08 11.95
CA ILE A 125 -6.30 5.46 12.78
C ILE A 125 -6.58 6.81 13.47
N VAL A 126 -6.98 7.82 12.71
CA VAL A 126 -7.21 9.18 13.24
C VAL A 126 -8.34 9.20 14.27
N HIS A 127 -9.41 8.44 14.02
CA HIS A 127 -10.54 8.29 14.95
C HIS A 127 -10.19 7.42 16.16
N GLY A 128 -9.02 6.78 16.17
CA GLY A 128 -8.54 5.97 17.28
C GLY A 128 -9.33 4.69 17.43
N HIS A 129 -9.44 3.88 16.37
CA HIS A 129 -10.01 2.53 16.42
C HIS A 129 -8.95 1.43 16.35
N ILE A 130 -7.70 1.80 16.10
CA ILE A 130 -6.57 0.88 15.92
C ILE A 130 -5.64 0.98 17.13
N LEU A 131 -5.17 -0.19 17.54
CA LEU A 131 -4.34 -0.39 18.71
C LEU A 131 -3.08 -1.16 18.30
N ILE A 132 -1.94 -0.75 18.86
CA ILE A 132 -0.65 -1.40 18.74
C ILE A 132 -0.29 -1.93 20.13
N GLY A 133 -0.34 -3.26 20.32
CA GLY A 133 -0.08 -3.87 21.63
C GLY A 133 -1.21 -3.55 22.60
N ASP A 134 -1.02 -2.51 23.42
CA ASP A 134 -2.02 -1.99 24.37
C ASP A 134 -2.31 -0.50 24.16
N ARG A 135 -1.64 0.15 23.19
CA ARG A 135 -1.68 1.61 23.00
C ARG A 135 -2.50 1.99 21.77
N ILE A 136 -3.34 3.01 21.92
CA ILE A 136 -4.12 3.57 20.80
C ILE A 136 -3.20 4.42 19.92
N ALA A 137 -3.03 4.00 18.66
CA ALA A 137 -2.20 4.74 17.71
C ALA A 137 -3.05 5.68 16.86
N LYS A 138 -2.91 6.99 17.08
CA LYS A 138 -3.63 8.05 16.32
C LYS A 138 -2.84 8.61 15.12
N SER A 139 -1.57 8.23 14.99
CA SER A 139 -0.67 8.79 13.97
C SER A 139 -0.51 7.84 12.77
N PRO A 140 -1.10 8.13 11.59
CA PRO A 140 -0.96 7.26 10.40
C PRO A 140 0.45 7.27 9.79
N SER A 141 1.30 8.23 10.20
CA SER A 141 2.69 8.32 9.76
C SER A 141 3.67 7.55 10.65
N TYR A 142 3.17 6.86 11.68
CA TYR A 142 3.99 6.04 12.55
C TYR A 142 4.62 4.88 11.76
N LEU A 143 5.91 4.64 11.97
CA LEU A 143 6.65 3.51 11.38
C LEU A 143 6.59 2.36 12.38
N VAL A 144 5.93 1.28 11.99
CA VAL A 144 5.69 0.14 12.88
C VAL A 144 6.87 -0.82 12.79
N SER A 145 7.40 -1.23 13.94
CA SER A 145 8.45 -2.25 13.99
C SER A 145 7.90 -3.64 13.63
N PRO A 146 8.74 -4.59 13.16
CA PRO A 146 8.29 -5.95 12.85
C PRO A 146 7.63 -6.68 14.02
N THR A 147 8.08 -6.42 15.25
CA THR A 147 7.53 -7.03 16.47
C THR A 147 6.14 -6.48 16.80
N GLU A 148 5.95 -5.17 16.68
CA GLU A 148 4.67 -4.50 16.89
C GLU A 148 3.65 -4.82 15.81
N GLU A 149 4.11 -5.17 14.61
CA GLU A 149 3.23 -5.46 13.49
C GLU A 149 2.22 -6.53 13.86
N SER A 150 2.64 -7.66 14.43
CA SER A 150 1.77 -8.76 14.86
C SER A 150 0.70 -8.35 15.87
N LEU A 151 0.95 -7.30 16.66
CA LEU A 151 0.06 -6.83 17.72
C LEU A 151 -1.04 -5.86 17.21
N LEU A 152 -1.05 -5.55 15.91
CA LEU A 152 -2.06 -4.67 15.32
C LEU A 152 -3.47 -5.27 15.39
N THR A 153 -4.34 -4.62 16.16
CA THR A 153 -5.73 -5.06 16.36
C THR A 153 -6.69 -3.86 16.47
N PHE A 154 -8.00 -4.15 16.43
CA PHE A 154 -9.02 -3.15 16.79
C PHE A 154 -9.11 -3.01 18.30
N ILE A 155 -9.44 -1.80 18.75
CA ILE A 155 -9.73 -1.54 20.17
C ILE A 155 -10.94 -2.40 20.59
N PRO A 156 -10.93 -2.98 21.80
CA PRO A 156 -12.03 -3.80 22.32
C PRO A 156 -13.38 -3.06 22.34
N THR A 157 -13.38 -1.78 22.66
CA THR A 157 -14.59 -0.92 22.73
C THR A 157 -15.08 -0.44 21.36
N SER A 158 -14.30 -0.65 20.30
CA SER A 158 -14.62 -0.12 18.97
C SER A 158 -15.79 -0.88 18.31
N PRO A 159 -16.71 -0.19 17.62
CA PRO A 159 -17.80 -0.84 16.88
C PRO A 159 -17.28 -1.77 15.77
N TYR A 160 -16.08 -1.51 15.24
CA TYR A 160 -15.43 -2.29 14.18
C TYR A 160 -14.89 -3.66 14.65
N ARG A 161 -14.88 -3.94 15.95
CA ARG A 161 -14.50 -5.28 16.43
C ARG A 161 -15.60 -6.33 16.14
N LYS A 162 -16.85 -5.88 15.96
CA LYS A 162 -17.99 -6.75 15.68
C LYS A 162 -17.93 -7.24 14.23
N SER A 163 -18.08 -8.55 14.03
CA SER A 163 -17.98 -9.20 12.70
C SER A 163 -18.99 -8.68 11.66
N SER A 164 -20.04 -8.01 12.11
CA SER A 164 -21.19 -7.64 11.28
C SER A 164 -21.13 -6.22 10.71
N HIS A 165 -20.06 -5.45 10.95
CA HIS A 165 -20.02 -4.04 10.56
C HIS A 165 -19.79 -3.88 9.04
N LYS A 166 -20.76 -3.25 8.34
CA LYS A 166 -20.79 -3.07 6.88
C LYS A 166 -19.53 -2.42 6.28
N ALA A 167 -18.87 -1.56 7.05
CA ALA A 167 -17.69 -0.82 6.59
C ALA A 167 -16.40 -1.64 6.54
N LEU A 168 -16.37 -2.85 7.10
CA LEU A 168 -15.19 -3.72 7.07
C LEU A 168 -15.14 -4.53 5.78
N PRO A 169 -13.95 -4.80 5.22
CA PRO A 169 -13.85 -5.69 4.07
C PRO A 169 -14.22 -7.12 4.48
N ALA A 170 -14.82 -7.88 3.57
CA ALA A 170 -15.31 -9.24 3.83
C ALA A 170 -14.23 -10.25 4.29
N ASN A 171 -12.95 -9.86 4.23
CA ASN A 171 -11.81 -10.73 4.54
C ASN A 171 -11.35 -10.66 6.00
N VAL A 172 -11.81 -9.69 6.81
CA VAL A 172 -11.29 -9.46 8.18
C VAL A 172 -11.52 -10.65 9.13
N PHE A 173 -12.66 -11.34 8.99
CA PHE A 173 -13.08 -12.40 9.93
C PHE A 173 -12.99 -13.82 9.36
N LYS A 174 -12.46 -14.00 8.15
CA LYS A 174 -12.44 -15.33 7.48
C LYS A 174 -11.58 -16.39 8.19
N GLY A 175 -10.77 -16.03 9.20
CA GLY A 175 -9.86 -16.94 9.90
C GLY A 175 -10.21 -17.30 11.35
N LYS A 176 -11.32 -16.80 11.91
CA LYS A 176 -11.72 -17.10 13.31
C LYS A 176 -13.17 -17.56 13.40
N LYS A 177 -13.46 -18.77 12.91
CA LYS A 177 -14.61 -19.52 13.45
C LYS A 177 -14.13 -20.18 14.73
N SER A 178 -14.37 -19.54 15.88
CA SER A 178 -14.29 -20.22 17.18
C SER A 178 -15.30 -21.36 17.20
N ALA A 179 -14.94 -22.48 17.83
CA ALA A 179 -15.77 -23.68 17.95
C ALA A 179 -17.14 -23.44 18.62
N ASP A 180 -17.30 -22.31 19.30
CA ASP A 180 -18.51 -21.93 20.06
C ASP A 180 -19.74 -21.62 19.18
N ASP A 181 -19.54 -21.14 17.95
CA ASP A 181 -20.66 -20.82 17.04
C ASP A 181 -21.34 -22.05 16.44
N ARG A 182 -20.85 -23.27 16.73
CA ARG A 182 -21.49 -24.53 16.30
C ARG A 182 -22.57 -25.02 17.29
N ARG A 183 -22.68 -24.41 18.47
CA ARG A 183 -23.65 -24.81 19.52
C ARG A 183 -24.63 -23.66 19.82
N GLY A 184 -25.42 -23.25 18.84
CA GLY A 184 -26.31 -22.10 18.97
C GLY A 184 -27.64 -22.23 18.23
N GLY A 185 -28.52 -23.10 18.71
CA GLY A 185 -29.98 -22.91 18.68
C GLY A 185 -30.70 -22.90 17.33
N ARG A 186 -31.42 -24.01 17.06
CA ARG A 186 -32.62 -24.01 16.20
C ARG A 186 -33.63 -22.99 16.74
N ARG A 187 -33.58 -21.73 16.29
CA ARG A 187 -34.67 -20.79 16.52
C ARG A 187 -35.76 -21.07 15.49
N ARG A 188 -36.79 -21.79 15.94
CA ARG A 188 -38.10 -21.90 15.30
C ARG A 188 -38.59 -20.47 15.02
N GLY A 189 -38.85 -20.14 13.75
CA GLY A 189 -39.44 -18.85 13.38
C GLY A 189 -40.85 -18.71 13.98
N PRO A 190 -41.32 -17.47 14.24
CA PRO A 190 -42.67 -17.27 14.75
C PRO A 190 -43.73 -17.64 13.70
N PRO A 191 -44.92 -18.11 14.10
CA PRO A 191 -45.97 -18.56 13.19
C PRO A 191 -46.51 -17.39 12.35
N SER A 192 -46.82 -17.68 11.09
CA SER A 192 -47.39 -16.77 10.11
C SER A 192 -48.67 -16.12 10.62
N ARG A 193 -48.67 -14.81 10.80
CA ARG A 193 -49.91 -14.03 10.93
C ARG A 193 -50.49 -13.80 9.55
N ASP A 194 -51.70 -14.31 9.34
CA ASP A 194 -52.55 -14.04 8.18
C ASP A 194 -52.57 -12.54 7.85
N ARG A 195 -52.15 -12.20 6.64
CA ARG A 195 -52.33 -10.86 6.07
C ARG A 195 -53.59 -10.89 5.19
N PRO A 196 -54.55 -9.98 5.38
CA PRO A 196 -55.77 -9.95 4.59
C PRO A 196 -55.46 -9.62 3.11
N LYS A 197 -56.17 -10.28 2.19
CA LYS A 197 -56.11 -10.07 0.73
C LYS A 197 -56.33 -8.59 0.40
N ARG A 198 -55.27 -7.90 -0.04
CA ARG A 198 -55.41 -6.58 -0.70
C ARG A 198 -56.07 -6.78 -2.06
N ARG A 199 -57.24 -6.16 -2.21
CA ARG A 199 -57.99 -6.02 -3.47
C ARG A 199 -57.10 -5.36 -4.53
N GLY A 200 -57.25 -5.81 -5.76
CA GLY A 200 -56.35 -5.54 -6.89
C GLY A 200 -56.07 -4.06 -7.14
N ALA A 201 -54.78 -3.76 -7.33
CA ALA A 201 -54.37 -2.57 -8.06
C ALA A 201 -54.47 -2.85 -9.57
N PRO A 202 -54.92 -1.89 -10.40
CA PRO A 202 -55.02 -2.07 -11.84
C PRO A 202 -53.64 -2.31 -12.47
N PRO A 203 -53.56 -3.02 -13.61
CA PRO A 203 -52.28 -3.37 -14.22
C PRO A 203 -51.57 -2.11 -14.70
N VAL A 204 -50.42 -1.82 -14.08
CA VAL A 204 -49.46 -0.87 -14.62
C VAL A 204 -48.97 -1.42 -15.96
N LYS A 205 -49.19 -0.66 -17.03
CA LYS A 205 -48.70 -0.94 -18.39
C LYS A 205 -47.21 -1.30 -18.28
N LYS A 206 -46.83 -2.48 -18.77
CA LYS A 206 -45.43 -2.84 -19.00
C LYS A 206 -44.88 -1.86 -20.04
N GLU A 207 -44.22 -0.80 -19.60
CA GLU A 207 -43.29 -0.08 -20.47
C GLU A 207 -42.23 -1.08 -20.91
N ALA A 208 -42.09 -1.22 -22.23
CA ALA A 208 -41.08 -2.07 -22.83
C ALA A 208 -39.69 -1.68 -22.27
N PRO A 209 -38.82 -2.66 -21.99
CA PRO A 209 -37.44 -2.34 -21.60
C PRO A 209 -36.83 -1.48 -22.71
N LYS A 210 -36.35 -0.28 -22.34
CA LYS A 210 -35.55 0.56 -23.24
C LYS A 210 -34.45 -0.31 -23.85
N PRO A 211 -34.24 -0.28 -25.18
CA PRO A 211 -33.19 -1.06 -25.80
C PRO A 211 -31.85 -0.67 -25.18
N LYS A 212 -31.07 -1.68 -24.77
CA LYS A 212 -29.68 -1.50 -24.38
C LYS A 212 -28.98 -0.71 -25.50
N PRO A 213 -28.12 0.28 -25.21
CA PRO A 213 -27.24 0.82 -26.23
C PRO A 213 -26.46 -0.33 -26.83
N LYS A 214 -26.53 -0.46 -28.16
CA LYS A 214 -25.78 -1.45 -28.92
C LYS A 214 -24.33 -1.35 -28.49
N GLU A 215 -23.76 -2.47 -28.06
CA GLU A 215 -22.31 -2.64 -28.03
C GLU A 215 -21.84 -2.38 -29.46
N GLU A 216 -21.17 -1.23 -29.67
CA GLU A 216 -20.35 -1.04 -30.86
C GLU A 216 -19.23 -2.07 -30.74
N GLU A 217 -19.41 -3.19 -31.46
CA GLU A 217 -18.33 -4.10 -31.79
C GLU A 217 -17.21 -3.28 -32.41
N ALA A 218 -16.13 -3.08 -31.67
CA ALA A 218 -14.90 -2.58 -32.23
C ALA A 218 -14.50 -3.51 -33.40
N PRO A 219 -14.15 -2.98 -34.59
CA PRO A 219 -13.83 -3.82 -35.73
C PRO A 219 -12.57 -4.63 -35.43
N LEU A 220 -12.76 -5.93 -35.22
CA LEU A 220 -11.74 -6.94 -34.89
C LEU A 220 -10.74 -7.25 -36.03
N LEU A 221 -10.56 -6.36 -37.00
CA LEU A 221 -9.75 -6.64 -38.20
C LEU A 221 -8.43 -5.86 -38.32
N LYS A 222 -8.01 -5.09 -37.31
CA LYS A 222 -6.75 -4.30 -37.36
C LYS A 222 -5.65 -4.74 -36.39
N VAL A 223 -5.88 -5.79 -35.60
CA VAL A 223 -4.88 -6.31 -34.65
C VAL A 223 -3.92 -7.28 -35.35
N ASP A 224 -4.41 -8.05 -36.32
CA ASP A 224 -3.61 -9.03 -37.06
C ASP A 224 -2.65 -8.38 -38.07
N GLU A 225 -3.02 -7.26 -38.67
CA GLU A 225 -2.15 -6.51 -39.58
C GLU A 225 -0.98 -5.86 -38.84
N LYS A 226 -1.22 -5.26 -37.67
CA LYS A 226 -0.16 -4.71 -36.82
C LYS A 226 0.76 -5.79 -36.25
N ALA A 227 0.23 -6.98 -35.95
CA ALA A 227 1.04 -8.11 -35.50
C ALA A 227 1.94 -8.65 -36.63
N LYS A 228 1.48 -8.59 -37.89
CA LYS A 228 2.28 -8.94 -39.07
C LYS A 228 3.38 -7.89 -39.34
N GLU A 229 3.06 -6.60 -39.23
CA GLU A 229 4.05 -5.51 -39.34
C GLU A 229 5.16 -5.62 -38.27
N ILE A 230 4.81 -5.92 -37.02
CA ILE A 230 5.80 -6.09 -35.95
C ILE A 230 6.70 -7.30 -36.18
N LYS A 231 6.15 -8.40 -36.74
CA LYS A 231 6.94 -9.58 -37.11
C LYS A 231 7.87 -9.31 -38.30
N GLU A 232 7.42 -8.58 -39.32
CA GLU A 232 8.25 -8.18 -40.45
C GLU A 232 9.40 -7.25 -40.03
N ILE A 233 9.14 -6.33 -39.09
CA ILE A 233 10.17 -5.46 -38.51
C ILE A 233 11.18 -6.26 -37.70
N ALA A 234 10.75 -7.28 -36.94
CA ALA A 234 11.62 -8.18 -36.20
C ALA A 234 12.49 -9.06 -37.12
N GLU A 235 11.94 -9.61 -38.20
CA GLU A 235 12.69 -10.39 -39.20
C GLU A 235 13.69 -9.53 -39.99
N LYS A 236 13.33 -8.26 -40.29
CA LYS A 236 14.28 -7.30 -40.87
C LYS A 236 15.40 -6.94 -39.89
N ALA A 237 15.09 -6.81 -38.60
CA ALA A 237 16.11 -6.54 -37.58
C ALA A 237 17.10 -7.70 -37.43
N GLU A 238 16.64 -8.96 -37.49
CA GLU A 238 17.52 -10.14 -37.47
C GLU A 238 18.41 -10.26 -38.71
N LYS A 239 17.93 -9.86 -39.89
CA LYS A 239 18.72 -9.86 -41.13
C LYS A 239 19.75 -8.73 -41.23
N VAL A 240 19.61 -7.68 -40.42
CA VAL A 240 20.52 -6.51 -40.40
C VAL A 240 21.64 -6.67 -39.37
N VAL A 241 21.58 -7.64 -38.45
CA VAL A 241 22.73 -7.98 -37.59
C VAL A 241 23.81 -8.63 -38.46
N PRO A 242 24.97 -7.99 -38.69
CA PRO A 242 26.02 -8.56 -39.51
C PRO A 242 26.49 -9.89 -38.90
N LYS A 243 26.65 -10.91 -39.75
CA LYS A 243 27.11 -12.28 -39.45
C LYS A 243 28.47 -12.41 -38.73
N LYS A 244 29.06 -11.34 -38.18
CA LYS A 244 30.41 -11.33 -37.59
C LYS A 244 30.50 -11.56 -36.08
N LEU A 245 29.44 -12.01 -35.41
CA LEU A 245 29.47 -12.27 -33.95
C LEU A 245 28.82 -13.62 -33.56
N LYS A 246 28.79 -14.60 -34.47
CA LYS A 246 28.39 -15.98 -34.14
C LYS A 246 29.53 -17.00 -34.22
N ASP A 247 30.75 -16.56 -34.52
CA ASP A 247 31.96 -17.42 -34.56
C ASP A 247 32.93 -17.15 -33.38
N GLU A 248 32.53 -16.34 -32.40
CA GLU A 248 33.29 -16.16 -31.14
C GLU A 248 32.34 -16.18 -29.94
N LEU A 249 31.92 -17.41 -29.56
CA LEU A 249 31.65 -17.88 -28.19
C LEU A 249 31.13 -19.33 -28.24
#